data_AF-A0A6G5QPP0-F1
#
_entry.id   AF-A0A6G5QPP0-F1
#
_cell.length_a   1.000
_cell.length_b   1.000
_cell.length_c   1.000
_cell.angle_alpha   90.00
_cell.angle_beta   90.00
_cell.angle_gamma   90.00
#
_symmetry.space_group_name_H-M   'P 1'
#
loop_
_entity.id
_entity.type
_entity.pdbx_description
1 polymer ?
#
loop_
_entity_poly.entity_id
_entity_poly.type
_entity_poly.pdbx_seq_one_letter_code
_entity_poly.pdbx_strand_id
1 'polypeptide(L)'
;MPKINWDGRSAGNGTWIYENNELKPKYGANTHNTFEFNGGELKPKIGANSSNTFEFDGKKIKPKYGANSSNTWVIEGNVVKPDFGSNSSNTYDINGAPIPVIIGQICLKLW
;
A
#
# COMPACT_ATOMS: atom_id res chain seq x y z
N MET A 1 7.58 -16.77 -4.86
CA MET A 1 6.82 -15.75 -4.12
C MET A 1 7.36 -14.39 -4.53
N PRO A 2 6.54 -13.50 -5.11
CA PRO A 2 6.96 -12.14 -5.45
C PRO A 2 7.35 -11.34 -4.19
N LYS A 3 8.03 -10.21 -4.39
CA LYS A 3 8.43 -9.29 -3.31
C LYS A 3 7.85 -7.92 -3.57
N ILE A 4 7.56 -7.18 -2.50
CA ILE A 4 7.32 -5.74 -2.57
C ILE A 4 8.62 -5.07 -3.04
N ASN A 5 8.53 -4.27 -4.11
CA ASN A 5 9.65 -3.50 -4.67
C ASN A 5 9.92 -2.32 -3.73
N TRP A 6 10.75 -2.54 -2.73
CA TRP A 6 11.21 -1.53 -1.78
C TRP A 6 12.70 -1.68 -1.55
N ASP A 7 13.46 -0.58 -1.68
CA ASP A 7 14.92 -0.57 -1.54
C ASP A 7 15.39 0.15 -0.25
N GLY A 8 14.47 0.47 0.66
CA GLY A 8 14.73 1.27 1.86
C GLY A 8 14.45 2.77 1.69
N ARG A 9 14.23 3.24 0.45
CA ARG A 9 13.90 4.65 0.17
C ARG A 9 12.82 4.83 -0.89
N SER A 10 12.82 3.98 -1.90
CA SER A 10 11.98 4.09 -3.08
C SER A 10 11.19 2.80 -3.31
N ALA A 11 10.01 2.96 -3.88
CA ALA A 11 9.11 1.89 -4.26
C ALA A 11 8.87 1.86 -5.77
N GLY A 12 8.28 0.76 -6.26
CA GLY A 12 7.85 0.64 -7.65
C GLY A 12 8.99 0.87 -8.64
N ASN A 13 10.09 0.12 -8.48
CA ASN A 13 11.30 0.25 -9.30
C ASN A 13 11.91 1.67 -9.30
N GLY A 14 11.79 2.37 -8.17
CA GLY A 14 12.37 3.71 -8.00
C GLY A 14 11.50 4.84 -8.53
N THR A 15 10.25 4.57 -8.91
CA THR A 15 9.32 5.59 -9.43
C THR A 15 8.53 6.29 -8.32
N TRP A 16 8.46 5.70 -7.12
CA TRP A 16 7.78 6.26 -5.95
C TRP A 16 8.75 6.42 -4.79
N ILE A 17 8.53 7.42 -3.95
CA ILE A 17 9.28 7.66 -2.71
C ILE A 17 8.29 7.67 -1.56
N TYR A 18 8.67 7.06 -0.43
CA TYR A 18 7.98 7.21 0.83
C TYR A 18 8.86 7.95 1.84
N GLU A 19 8.45 9.15 2.22
CA GLU A 19 9.15 9.99 3.19
C GLU A 19 8.14 10.92 3.90
N ASN A 20 8.41 11.32 5.14
CA ASN A 20 7.56 12.26 5.89
C ASN A 20 6.07 11.86 5.92
N ASN A 21 5.79 10.56 6.03
CA ASN A 21 4.45 9.98 5.98
C ASN A 21 3.70 10.18 4.64
N GLU A 22 4.41 10.50 3.55
CA GLU A 22 3.86 10.68 2.23
C GLU A 22 4.43 9.68 1.23
N LEU A 23 3.55 9.03 0.47
CA LEU A 23 3.90 8.24 -0.71
C LEU A 23 3.60 9.07 -1.96
N LYS A 24 4.63 9.37 -2.76
CA LYS A 24 4.52 10.25 -3.92
C LYS A 24 5.42 9.81 -5.07
N PRO A 25 5.14 10.22 -6.32
CA PRO A 25 6.05 10.00 -7.43
C PRO A 25 7.40 10.64 -7.15
N LYS A 26 8.48 9.98 -7.54
CA LYS A 26 9.85 10.51 -7.43
C LYS A 26 10.02 11.81 -8.24
N TYR A 27 9.32 11.90 -9.37
CA TYR A 27 9.35 13.05 -10.27
C TYR A 27 7.94 13.58 -10.50
N GLY A 28 7.77 14.90 -10.51
CA GLY A 28 6.47 15.54 -10.74
C GLY A 28 5.46 15.38 -9.60
N ALA A 29 5.93 15.14 -8.37
CA ALA A 29 5.08 15.11 -7.19
C ALA A 29 4.31 16.42 -7.00
N ASN A 30 3.02 16.32 -6.76
CA ASN A 30 2.12 17.41 -6.40
C ASN A 30 1.03 16.87 -5.47
N THR A 31 0.18 17.74 -4.93
CA THR A 31 -0.85 17.37 -3.96
C THR A 31 -1.94 16.42 -4.50
N HIS A 32 -2.13 16.32 -5.82
CA HIS A 32 -3.12 15.45 -6.44
C HIS A 32 -2.63 14.02 -6.64
N ASN A 33 -1.31 13.82 -6.79
CA ASN A 33 -0.69 12.49 -6.97
C ASN A 33 0.09 12.02 -5.73
N THR A 34 -0.03 12.73 -4.61
CA THR A 34 0.57 12.37 -3.32
C THR A 34 -0.46 11.74 -2.41
N PHE A 35 -0.07 10.67 -1.73
CA PHE A 35 -0.85 10.01 -0.69
C PHE A 35 -0.22 10.29 0.68
N GLU A 36 -1.05 10.50 1.69
CA GLU A 36 -0.65 10.69 3.08
C GLU A 36 -1.06 9.47 3.90
N PHE A 37 -0.19 9.06 4.83
CA PHE A 37 -0.45 8.01 5.80
C PHE A 37 -0.48 8.54 7.23
N ASN A 38 -1.57 8.32 7.96
CA ASN A 38 -1.71 8.80 9.33
C ASN A 38 -1.50 7.71 10.41
N GLY A 39 -0.95 6.56 10.03
CA GLY A 39 -0.78 5.40 10.93
C GLY A 39 -1.91 4.37 10.85
N GLY A 40 -3.11 4.78 10.40
CA GLY A 40 -4.25 3.88 10.21
C GLY A 40 -4.87 3.95 8.82
N GLU A 41 -4.59 4.99 8.03
CA GLU A 41 -5.20 5.21 6.72
C GLU A 41 -4.19 5.75 5.72
N LEU A 42 -4.18 5.20 4.50
CA LEU A 42 -3.54 5.79 3.33
C LEU A 42 -4.61 6.41 2.44
N LYS A 43 -4.47 7.71 2.14
CA LYS A 43 -5.44 8.46 1.33
C LYS A 43 -4.77 9.52 0.46
N PRO A 44 -5.39 9.95 -0.65
CA PRO A 44 -4.91 11.10 -1.41
C PRO A 44 -4.82 12.35 -0.53
N LYS A 45 -3.78 13.17 -0.73
CA LYS A 45 -3.59 14.41 0.04
C LYS A 45 -4.69 15.45 -0.26
N ILE A 46 -5.23 15.44 -1.48
CA ILE A 46 -6.41 16.22 -1.88
C ILE A 46 -7.48 15.29 -2.44
N GLY A 47 -8.74 15.56 -2.13
CA GLY A 47 -9.88 14.81 -2.67
C GLY A 47 -10.08 13.43 -2.02
N ALA A 48 -9.53 13.22 -0.82
CA ALA A 48 -9.77 12.01 -0.05
C ALA A 48 -11.26 11.79 0.22
N ASN A 49 -11.72 10.57 -0.02
CA ASN A 49 -13.03 10.07 0.32
C ASN A 49 -12.94 8.57 0.66
N SER A 50 -14.02 7.97 1.13
CA SER A 50 -14.02 6.57 1.55
C SER A 50 -13.73 5.58 0.41
N SER A 51 -13.99 5.94 -0.84
CA SER A 51 -13.76 5.06 -2.01
C SER A 51 -12.30 5.05 -2.48
N ASN A 52 -11.51 6.06 -2.13
CA ASN A 52 -10.09 6.15 -2.49
C ASN A 52 -9.15 6.09 -1.27
N THR A 53 -9.67 5.71 -0.10
CA THR A 53 -8.90 5.55 1.14
C THR A 53 -8.77 4.06 1.48
N PHE A 54 -7.59 3.66 1.95
CA PHE A 54 -7.33 2.33 2.47
C PHE A 54 -7.04 2.39 3.96
N GLU A 55 -7.65 1.51 4.73
CA GLU A 55 -7.46 1.38 6.18
C GLU A 55 -6.46 0.27 6.48
N PHE A 56 -5.68 0.48 7.55
CA PHE A 56 -4.80 -0.49 8.17
C PHE A 56 -5.07 -0.55 9.67
N ASP A 57 -5.43 -1.73 10.16
CA ASP A 57 -5.79 -1.95 11.58
C ASP A 57 -4.67 -2.58 12.42
N GLY A 58 -3.44 -2.59 11.90
CA GLY A 58 -2.31 -3.31 12.51
C GLY A 58 -2.10 -4.72 11.96
N LYS A 59 -3.11 -5.30 11.29
CA LYS A 59 -3.03 -6.65 10.71
C LYS A 59 -3.61 -6.75 9.31
N LYS A 60 -4.70 -6.07 9.02
CA LYS A 60 -5.41 -6.11 7.75
C LYS A 60 -5.35 -4.76 7.03
N ILE A 61 -5.27 -4.84 5.71
CA ILE A 61 -5.38 -3.72 4.78
C ILE A 61 -6.68 -3.92 3.99
N LYS A 62 -7.52 -2.89 3.93
CA LYS A 62 -8.79 -2.95 3.18
C LYS A 62 -9.19 -1.58 2.64
N PRO A 63 -9.97 -1.51 1.56
CA PRO A 63 -10.65 -0.27 1.18
C PRO A 63 -11.54 0.21 2.33
N LYS A 64 -11.57 1.51 2.58
CA LYS A 64 -12.46 2.12 3.59
C LYS A 64 -13.94 1.95 3.23
N TYR A 65 -14.26 1.91 1.94
CA TYR A 65 -15.59 1.61 1.42
C TYR A 65 -15.60 0.35 0.57
N GLY A 66 -16.62 -0.49 0.74
CA GLY A 66 -16.81 -1.71 -0.06
C GLY A 66 -15.83 -2.84 0.25
N ALA A 67 -15.24 -2.84 1.45
CA ALA A 67 -14.37 -3.92 1.91
C ALA A 67 -15.09 -5.28 1.88
N ASN A 68 -14.41 -6.29 1.34
CA ASN A 68 -14.81 -7.69 1.34
C ASN A 68 -13.55 -8.57 1.31
N SER A 69 -13.71 -9.89 1.42
CA SER A 69 -12.57 -10.81 1.49
C SER A 69 -11.69 -10.84 0.24
N SER A 70 -12.22 -10.46 -0.93
CA SER A 70 -11.46 -10.44 -2.20
C SER A 70 -10.58 -9.20 -2.38
N ASN A 71 -10.90 -8.09 -1.70
CA ASN A 71 -10.13 -6.84 -1.75
C ASN A 71 -9.43 -6.50 -0.42
N THR A 72 -9.51 -7.41 0.56
CA THR A 72 -8.80 -7.32 1.84
C THR A 72 -7.51 -8.13 1.78
N TRP A 73 -6.45 -7.56 2.35
CA TRP A 73 -5.15 -8.18 2.50
C TRP A 73 -4.81 -8.33 3.97
N VAL A 74 -4.04 -9.37 4.30
CA VAL A 74 -3.60 -9.68 5.65
C VAL A 74 -2.08 -9.70 5.68
N ILE A 75 -1.52 -9.04 6.68
CA ILE A 75 -0.10 -9.12 7.04
C ILE A 75 0.07 -10.22 8.08
N GLU A 76 0.91 -11.20 7.77
CA GLU A 76 1.27 -12.29 8.67
C GLU A 76 2.78 -12.48 8.65
N GLY A 77 3.45 -12.14 9.76
CA GLY A 77 4.91 -12.13 9.79
C GLY A 77 5.48 -11.17 8.75
N ASN A 78 6.33 -11.69 7.85
CA ASN A 78 6.99 -10.91 6.81
C ASN A 78 6.30 -11.05 5.43
N VAL A 79 5.05 -11.48 5.39
CA VAL A 79 4.29 -11.58 4.12
C VAL A 79 2.98 -10.81 4.17
N VAL A 80 2.55 -10.34 3.01
CA VAL A 80 1.21 -9.80 2.77
C VAL A 80 0.50 -10.66 1.72
N LYS A 81 -0.73 -11.07 2.02
CA LYS A 81 -1.52 -11.99 1.17
C LYS A 81 -3.00 -11.60 1.15
N PRO A 82 -3.77 -12.03 0.14
CA PRO A 82 -5.22 -11.88 0.16
C PRO A 82 -5.83 -12.58 1.37
N ASP A 83 -6.87 -12.00 1.97
CA ASP A 83 -7.63 -12.60 3.07
C ASP A 83 -8.33 -13.90 2.63
N PHE A 84 -8.65 -14.01 1.34
CA PHE A 84 -9.22 -15.21 0.73
C PHE A 84 -8.48 -15.59 -0.57
N GLY A 85 -8.26 -16.89 -0.79
CA GLY A 85 -7.65 -17.41 -2.02
C GLY A 85 -6.14 -17.14 -2.15
N SER A 86 -5.44 -17.01 -1.02
CA SER A 86 -3.98 -16.82 -1.03
C SER A 86 -3.25 -18.03 -1.62
N ASN A 87 -2.28 -17.78 -2.48
CA ASN A 87 -1.36 -18.75 -3.07
C ASN A 87 0.03 -18.12 -3.27
N SER A 88 0.99 -18.87 -3.79
CA SER A 88 2.38 -18.43 -3.94
C SER A 88 2.60 -17.30 -4.95
N SER A 89 1.64 -17.05 -5.86
CA SER A 89 1.71 -16.01 -6.89
C SER A 89 1.11 -14.68 -6.44
N ASN A 90 0.17 -14.70 -5.49
CA ASN A 90 -0.49 -13.50 -4.96
C ASN A 90 -0.10 -13.20 -3.50
N THR A 91 0.82 -13.95 -2.92
CA THR A 91 1.45 -13.65 -1.62
C THR A 91 2.79 -12.97 -1.87
N TYR A 92 3.06 -11.87 -1.17
CA TYR A 92 4.27 -11.07 -1.37
C TYR A 92 5.11 -11.05 -0.10
N ASP A 93 6.43 -11.19 -0.25
CA ASP A 93 7.38 -10.81 0.80
C ASP A 93 7.31 -9.29 1.00
N ILE A 94 7.13 -8.85 2.26
CA ILE A 94 7.07 -7.43 2.60
C ILE A 94 8.41 -6.74 2.38
N ASN A 95 9.53 -7.48 2.43
CA ASN A 95 10.87 -6.96 2.17
C ASN A 95 11.20 -5.71 3.01
N GLY A 96 10.72 -5.68 4.26
CA GLY A 96 10.90 -4.53 5.17
C GLY A 96 10.19 -3.24 4.73
N ALA A 97 9.28 -3.30 3.75
CA ALA A 97 8.56 -2.14 3.27
C ALA A 97 7.61 -1.56 4.34
N PRO A 98 7.51 -0.22 4.43
CA PRO A 98 6.53 0.41 5.30
C PRO A 98 5.11 0.21 4.77
N ILE A 99 4.11 0.24 5.67
CA ILE A 99 2.70 0.00 5.34
C ILE A 99 2.19 0.81 4.13
N PRO A 100 2.51 2.11 3.98
CA PRO A 100 2.06 2.89 2.81
C PRO A 100 2.58 2.35 1.49
N VAL A 101 3.81 1.85 1.46
CA VAL A 101 4.40 1.25 0.26
C VAL A 101 3.71 -0.07 -0.05
N ILE A 102 3.44 -0.89 0.96
CA ILE A 102 2.69 -2.14 0.81
C ILE A 102 1.33 -1.86 0.18
N ILE A 103 0.54 -0.93 0.75
CA ILE A 103 -0.77 -0.53 0.22
C ILE A 103 -0.62 0.02 -1.21
N GLY A 104 0.37 0.89 -1.46
CA GLY A 104 0.65 1.45 -2.77
C GLY A 104 0.84 0.39 -3.86
N GLN A 105 1.60 -0.66 -3.58
CA GLN A 105 1.87 -1.69 -4.58
C GLN A 105 0.69 -2.66 -4.76
N ILE A 106 0.09 -3.13 -3.67
CA ILE A 106 -0.93 -4.20 -3.76
C ILE A 106 -2.34 -3.66 -4.07
N CYS A 107 -2.69 -2.48 -3.55
CA CYS A 107 -4.01 -1.88 -3.71
C CYS A 107 -4.04 -0.85 -4.84
N LEU A 108 -3.04 0.05 -4.90
CA LEU A 108 -2.96 1.12 -5.91
C LEU A 108 -2.18 0.72 -7.17
N LYS A 109 -1.55 -0.46 -7.19
CA LYS A 109 -0.78 -1.00 -8.33
C LYS A 109 0.42 -0.12 -8.75
N LEU A 110 1.09 0.48 -7.78
CA LEU A 110 2.27 1.33 -7.99
C LEU A 110 3.57 0.50 -8.07
N TRP A 111 3.84 -0.09 -9.24
CA TRP A 111 4.98 -0.99 -9.51
C TRP A 111 6.11 -0.36 -10.29
#